data_AF-A0AAD5UN63-F1
#
_entry.id   AF-A0AAD5UN63-F1
#
_cell.length_a   1.000
_cell.length_b   1.000
_cell.length_c   1.000
_cell.angle_alpha   90.00
_cell.angle_beta   90.00
_cell.angle_gamma   90.00
#
_symmetry.space_group_name_H-M   'P 1'
#
loop_
_entity.id
_entity.type
_entity.pdbx_description
1 polymer ?
#
loop_
_entity_poly.entity_id
_entity_poly.type
_entity_poly.pdbx_seq_one_letter_code
_entity_poly.pdbx_strand_id
1 'polypeptide(L)'
;MGTDILTRFIHLSTKEQANMVANRYFSNESQIIVLLIRPDLPAVKWEPPVSPNKDFQEQETREAEKNKELFPHCYSAIDLLSDVEQVLTINKDGEFKI
;
A
#
# COMPACT_ATOMS: atom_id res chain seq x y z
N MET A 1 -1.39 -1.27 -13.42
CA MET A 1 -2.24 -0.09 -13.68
C MET A 1 -2.09 0.83 -12.47
N GLY A 2 -1.68 2.09 -12.64
CA GLY A 2 -1.45 3.00 -11.49
C GLY A 2 -2.76 3.46 -10.88
N THR A 3 -3.03 3.02 -9.66
CA THR A 3 -4.34 3.13 -8.97
C THR A 3 -4.54 4.50 -8.30
N ASP A 4 -3.43 5.12 -7.91
CA ASP A 4 -3.40 6.30 -7.03
C ASP A 4 -3.81 7.59 -7.74
N ILE A 5 -3.63 7.65 -9.07
CA ILE A 5 -4.06 8.79 -9.89
C ILE A 5 -5.60 8.92 -9.86
N LEU A 6 -6.31 7.80 -9.71
CA LEU A 6 -7.77 7.78 -9.67
C LEU A 6 -8.31 8.12 -8.28
N THR A 7 -7.64 7.69 -7.22
CA THR A 7 -8.06 7.95 -5.83
C THR A 7 -7.62 9.31 -5.29
N ARG A 8 -6.60 9.94 -5.91
CA ARG A 8 -5.99 11.22 -5.51
C ARG A 8 -5.25 11.17 -4.16
N PHE A 9 -4.79 9.99 -3.77
CA PHE A 9 -3.90 9.77 -2.64
C PHE A 9 -3.01 8.55 -2.93
N ILE A 10 -1.89 8.47 -2.21
CA ILE A 10 -0.95 7.35 -2.32
C ILE A 10 -1.34 6.29 -1.28
N HIS A 11 -1.51 5.04 -1.74
CA HIS A 11 -1.78 3.92 -0.84
C HIS A 11 -0.48 3.52 -0.13
N LEU A 12 -0.52 3.52 1.19
CA LEU A 12 0.57 3.04 2.02
C LEU A 12 0.10 1.82 2.80
N SER A 13 1.04 1.13 3.42
CA SER A 13 0.77 -0.05 4.24
C SER A 13 1.69 -0.03 5.43
N THR A 14 1.22 -0.54 6.57
CA THR A 14 2.14 -0.89 7.65
C THR A 14 3.01 -2.07 7.22
N LYS A 15 4.06 -2.34 8.01
CA LYS A 15 4.91 -3.51 7.79
C LYS A 15 4.12 -4.82 7.78
N GLU A 16 3.16 -4.95 8.69
CA GLU A 16 2.31 -6.14 8.84
C GLU A 16 1.38 -6.34 7.63
N GLN A 17 0.97 -5.23 6.99
CA GLN A 17 0.08 -5.23 5.82
C GLN A 17 0.85 -5.44 4.50
N ALA A 18 2.11 -5.04 4.43
CA ALA A 18 2.89 -4.96 3.19
C ALA A 18 2.93 -6.28 2.40
N ASN A 19 3.14 -7.41 3.08
CA ASN A 19 3.18 -8.72 2.43
C ASN A 19 1.84 -9.10 1.78
N MET A 20 0.73 -8.86 2.48
CA MET A 20 -0.60 -9.15 1.97
C MET A 20 -0.89 -8.29 0.74
N VAL A 21 -0.62 -6.99 0.80
CA VAL A 21 -0.84 -6.04 -0.30
C VAL A 21 0.04 -6.37 -1.51
N ALA A 22 1.32 -6.64 -1.28
CA ALA A 22 2.26 -7.01 -2.33
C ALA A 22 1.81 -8.26 -3.09
N ASN A 23 1.46 -9.33 -2.35
CA ASN A 23 1.01 -10.57 -2.95
C ASN A 23 -0.38 -10.46 -3.59
N ARG A 24 -1.26 -9.59 -3.09
CA ARG A 24 -2.59 -9.39 -3.68
C ARG A 24 -2.52 -8.66 -5.01
N TYR A 25 -1.83 -7.52 -5.07
CA TYR A 25 -1.90 -6.62 -6.25
C TYR A 25 -0.71 -6.72 -7.20
N PHE A 26 0.43 -7.25 -6.75
CA PHE A 26 1.65 -7.32 -7.54
C PHE A 26 2.11 -8.76 -7.80
N SER A 27 1.30 -9.78 -7.50
CA SER A 27 1.68 -11.19 -7.65
C SER A 27 2.12 -11.60 -9.05
N ASN A 28 1.77 -10.85 -10.10
CA ASN A 28 2.25 -11.15 -11.46
C ASN A 28 3.64 -10.58 -11.75
N GLU A 29 4.16 -9.72 -10.89
CA GLU A 29 5.50 -9.16 -11.01
C GLU A 29 6.55 -10.13 -10.46
N SER A 30 7.71 -10.20 -11.12
CA SER A 30 8.86 -10.99 -10.65
C SER A 30 9.72 -10.23 -9.62
N GLN A 31 9.59 -8.92 -9.58
CA GLN A 31 10.34 -8.03 -8.72
C GLN A 31 9.52 -6.77 -8.42
N ILE A 32 9.61 -6.27 -7.20
CA ILE A 32 9.04 -4.98 -6.79
C ILE A 32 10.09 -4.14 -6.06
N ILE A 33 9.87 -2.83 -6.06
CA ILE A 33 10.59 -1.89 -5.20
C ILE A 33 9.70 -1.54 -4.02
N VAL A 34 10.20 -1.72 -2.81
CA VAL A 34 9.53 -1.30 -1.57
C VAL A 34 10.24 -0.05 -1.06
N LEU A 35 9.48 1.02 -0.87
CA LEU A 35 9.95 2.25 -0.25
C LEU A 35 9.55 2.22 1.22
N LEU A 36 10.53 2.15 2.11
CA LEU A 36 10.31 2.40 3.53
C LEU A 36 10.31 3.92 3.73
N ILE A 37 9.17 4.45 4.16
CA ILE A 37 8.95 5.88 4.39
C ILE A 37 8.90 6.18 5.88
N ARG A 38 9.29 7.41 6.25
CA ARG A 38 9.18 7.89 7.63
C ARG A 38 7.71 7.90 8.08
N PRO A 39 7.40 7.59 9.36
CA PRO A 39 6.02 7.52 9.82
C PRO A 39 5.34 8.88 10.00
N ASP A 40 6.10 9.99 10.02
CA ASP A 40 5.63 11.35 10.28
C ASP A 40 5.29 12.14 9.01
N LEU A 41 4.96 11.44 7.91
CA LEU A 41 4.56 12.11 6.67
C LEU A 41 3.37 13.06 6.87
N PRO A 42 3.39 14.24 6.23
CA PRO A 42 2.27 15.15 6.27
C PRO A 42 1.05 14.55 5.55
N ALA A 43 -0.13 14.95 5.99
CA ALA A 43 -1.41 14.62 5.35
C ALA A 43 -1.70 13.11 5.21
N VAL A 44 -1.20 12.28 6.13
CA VAL A 44 -1.60 10.88 6.25
C VAL A 44 -2.91 10.76 7.03
N LYS A 45 -3.85 9.99 6.48
CA LYS A 45 -5.07 9.58 7.16
C LYS A 45 -5.15 8.08 7.24
N TRP A 46 -5.73 7.57 8.32
CA TRP A 46 -5.97 6.15 8.51
C TRP A 46 -7.44 5.87 8.19
N GLU A 47 -7.68 5.18 7.09
CA GLU A 47 -9.00 4.99 6.52
C GLU A 47 -9.20 3.52 6.11
N PRO A 48 -10.45 3.05 5.93
CA PRO A 48 -10.70 1.73 5.36
C PRO A 48 -10.01 1.56 3.98
N PRO A 49 -9.67 0.32 3.57
CA PRO A 49 -8.99 0.09 2.31
C PRO A 49 -9.83 0.55 1.11
N VAL A 50 -9.15 1.10 0.12
CA VAL A 50 -9.74 1.43 -1.18
C VAL A 50 -9.15 0.52 -2.23
N SER A 51 -10.01 -0.31 -2.81
CA SER A 51 -9.65 -1.26 -3.84
C SER A 51 -9.49 -0.57 -5.20
N PRO A 52 -8.45 -0.91 -5.97
CA PRO A 52 -8.34 -0.52 -7.36
C PRO A 52 -9.51 -1.02 -8.22
N ASN A 53 -10.07 -2.16 -7.82
CA ASN A 53 -11.12 -2.85 -8.55
C ASN A 53 -12.41 -2.76 -7.74
N LYS A 54 -13.41 -2.09 -8.32
CA LYS A 54 -14.72 -1.91 -7.69
C LYS A 54 -15.42 -3.23 -7.36
N ASP A 55 -15.13 -4.29 -8.12
CA ASP A 55 -15.70 -5.62 -7.88
C ASP A 55 -15.24 -6.22 -6.55
N PHE A 56 -14.05 -5.83 -6.06
CA PHE A 56 -13.50 -6.28 -4.79
C PHE A 56 -13.71 -5.27 -3.64
N GLN A 57 -14.05 -4.01 -3.94
CA GLN A 57 -14.22 -2.95 -2.93
C GLN A 57 -15.21 -3.34 -1.83
N GLU A 58 -16.38 -3.86 -2.17
CA GLU A 58 -17.40 -4.18 -1.16
C GLU A 58 -16.93 -5.28 -0.22
N GLN A 59 -16.28 -6.32 -0.74
CA GLN A 59 -15.76 -7.41 0.08
C GLN A 59 -14.62 -6.91 0.98
N GLU A 60 -13.65 -6.17 0.41
CA GLU A 60 -12.51 -5.65 1.17
C GLU A 60 -12.95 -4.67 2.27
N THR A 61 -13.94 -3.81 1.97
CA THR A 61 -14.52 -2.90 2.97
C THR A 61 -15.15 -3.69 4.12
N ARG A 62 -15.95 -4.71 3.81
CA ARG A 62 -16.60 -5.55 4.85
C ARG A 62 -15.60 -6.29 5.72
N GLU A 63 -14.55 -6.84 5.11
CA GLU A 63 -13.47 -7.54 5.85
C GLU A 63 -12.71 -6.56 6.75
N ALA A 64 -12.36 -5.39 6.23
CA ALA A 64 -11.69 -4.35 7.00
C ALA A 64 -12.56 -3.80 8.14
N GLU A 65 -13.86 -3.55 7.91
CA GLU A 65 -14.80 -3.14 8.95
C GLU A 65 -14.91 -4.18 10.07
N LYS A 66 -15.01 -5.46 9.69
CA LYS A 66 -15.06 -6.57 10.65
C LYS A 66 -13.81 -6.62 11.52
N ASN A 67 -12.64 -6.42 10.91
CA ASN A 67 -11.34 -6.47 11.59
C ASN A 67 -10.93 -5.11 12.20
N LYS A 68 -11.71 -4.04 11.96
CA LYS A 68 -11.35 -2.64 12.24
C LYS A 68 -9.99 -2.27 11.66
N GLU A 69 -9.67 -2.81 10.49
CA GLU A 69 -8.41 -2.58 9.81
C GLU A 69 -8.44 -1.24 9.08
N LEU A 70 -7.38 -0.45 9.25
CA LEU A 70 -7.19 0.82 8.57
C LEU A 70 -5.85 0.79 7.81
N PHE A 71 -5.83 1.49 6.70
CA PHE A 71 -4.64 1.69 5.87
C PHE A 71 -4.25 3.17 5.89
N PRO A 72 -2.94 3.48 5.90
CA PRO A 72 -2.48 4.84 5.75
C PRO A 72 -2.64 5.29 4.29
N HIS A 73 -3.31 6.42 4.10
CA HIS A 73 -3.44 7.10 2.81
C HIS A 73 -2.76 8.46 2.90
N CYS A 74 -1.77 8.72 2.05
CA CYS A 74 -1.08 10.00 2.00
C CYS A 74 -1.70 10.91 0.94
N TYR A 75 -2.23 12.06 1.38
CA TYR A 75 -2.84 13.08 0.51
C TYR A 75 -1.85 14.16 0.05
N SER A 76 -0.57 13.93 0.26
CA SER A 76 0.51 14.78 -0.22
C SER A 76 1.49 13.97 -1.08
N ALA A 77 2.32 14.65 -1.86
CA ALA A 77 3.38 13.98 -2.60
C ALA A 77 4.46 13.46 -1.63
N ILE A 78 5.07 12.32 -1.98
CA ILE A 78 6.22 11.77 -1.25
C ILE A 78 7.50 12.25 -1.94
N ASP A 79 8.38 12.91 -1.20
CA ASP A 79 9.70 13.30 -1.68
C ASP A 79 10.69 12.16 -1.45
N LEU A 80 11.22 11.59 -2.53
CA LEU A 80 12.12 10.43 -2.45
C LEU A 80 13.44 10.70 -1.73
N LEU A 81 13.84 11.96 -1.57
CA LEU A 81 15.09 12.33 -0.90
C LEU A 81 14.91 12.62 0.58
N SER A 82 13.76 13.18 0.99
CA SER A 82 13.51 13.50 2.40
C SER A 82 12.66 12.44 3.11
N ASP A 83 11.76 11.78 2.42
CA ASP A 83 10.68 11.01 3.05
C ASP A 83 10.94 9.50 3.07
N VAL A 84 11.82 9.03 2.18
CA VAL A 84 12.20 7.62 2.06
C VAL A 84 13.44 7.34 2.90
N GLU A 85 13.30 6.47 3.89
CA GLU A 85 14.41 6.01 4.72
C GLU A 85 15.22 4.91 4.01
N GLN A 86 14.55 4.01 3.29
CA GLN A 86 15.19 2.89 2.63
C GLN A 86 14.46 2.51 1.34
N VAL A 87 15.23 2.03 0.36
CA VAL A 87 14.74 1.46 -0.89
C VAL A 87 15.17 0.00 -0.93
N LEU A 88 14.21 -0.91 -0.97
CA LEU A 88 14.45 -2.35 -1.03
C LEU A 88 13.99 -2.89 -2.38
N THR A 89 14.81 -3.75 -2.98
CA THR A 89 14.41 -4.52 -4.16
C THR A 89 14.06 -5.93 -3.70
N ILE A 90 12.80 -6.32 -3.86
CA ILE A 90 12.30 -7.62 -3.45
C ILE A 90 12.00 -8.45 -4.69
N ASN A 91 12.72 -9.55 -4.85
CA ASN A 91 12.45 -10.54 -5.89
C ASN A 91 11.43 -11.55 -5.37
N LYS A 92 10.50 -11.95 -6.22
CA LYS A 92 9.50 -12.95 -5.88
C LYS A 92 10.08 -14.35 -6.03
N ASP A 93 10.11 -15.10 -4.95
CA ASP A 93 10.37 -16.55 -4.95
C ASP A 93 9.16 -17.27 -4.35
N GLY A 94 8.18 -17.56 -5.21
CA GLY A 94 6.83 -17.95 -4.83
C GLY A 94 5.97 -16.74 -4.45
N GLU A 95 6.21 -16.17 -3.26
CA GLU A 95 5.50 -15.02 -2.70
C GLU A 95 6.48 -13.89 -2.32
N PHE A 96 6.00 -12.65 -2.28
CA PHE A 96 6.78 -11.53 -1.73
C PHE A 96 6.90 -11.67 -0.21
N LYS A 97 8.11 -11.39 0.29
CA LYS A 97 8.49 -11.36 1.70
C LYS A 97 9.23 -10.06 2.00
N ILE A 98 8.51 -9.13 2.61
CA ILE A 98 8.89 -7.76 2.98
C ILE A 98 9.00 -7.68 4.50
#